data_AF-A0A7W6CGS4-F1
#
_entry.id   AF-A0A7W6CGS4-F1
#
_cell.length_a   1.000
_cell.length_b   1.000
_cell.length_c   1.000
_cell.angle_alpha   90.00
_cell.angle_beta   90.00
_cell.angle_gamma   90.00
#
_symmetry.space_group_name_H-M   'P 1'
#
loop_
_entity.id
_entity.type
_entity.pdbx_description
1 polymer ?
#
loop_
_entity_poly.entity_id
_entity_poly.type
_entity_poly.pdbx_seq_one_letter_code
_entity_poly.pdbx_strand_id
1 'polypeptide(L)'
;MSAPVNAEDNWPCEVALCISNPAGPMAVGECVNPIKKLYEHLAKGRGFPMCKSADGHVQFTRYGMEFQEDCPEGTRTVYRDDDEGHRSSRNMRMCEKFIPIKGGFSVGGAFSNGSNGGRNDNDDLPVFEYRMVNGERVYGQVVTEAAPIRAKPSYLDYVVQGDSRRLWW
;
A
#
# COMPACT_ATOMS: atom_id res chain seq x y z
N MET A 1 50.62 12.75 -4.47
CA MET A 1 50.05 12.55 -5.81
C MET A 1 48.67 11.96 -5.62
N SER A 2 47.64 12.81 -5.62
CA SER A 2 46.25 12.37 -5.49
C SER A 2 45.82 11.74 -6.81
N ALA A 3 45.45 10.46 -6.77
CA ALA A 3 44.91 9.77 -7.94
C ALA A 3 43.62 10.50 -8.41
N PRO A 4 43.37 10.59 -9.73
CA PRO A 4 42.10 11.10 -10.21
C PRO A 4 41.00 10.15 -9.71
N VAL A 5 40.03 10.68 -8.97
CA VAL A 5 38.75 10.01 -8.80
C VAL A 5 38.20 9.81 -10.22
N ASN A 6 37.96 8.55 -10.62
CA ASN A 6 37.23 8.27 -11.85
C ASN A 6 35.93 9.08 -11.80
N ALA A 7 35.71 9.96 -12.76
CA ALA A 7 34.49 10.75 -12.95
C ALA A 7 33.28 9.88 -13.35
N GLU A 8 33.32 8.59 -13.04
CA GLU A 8 32.34 7.60 -13.48
C GLU A 8 31.27 7.47 -12.39
N ASP A 9 30.16 8.16 -12.65
CA ASP A 9 28.85 8.05 -11.98
C ASP A 9 28.68 8.71 -10.60
N ASN A 10 28.67 10.06 -10.57
CA ASN A 10 28.16 10.86 -9.43
C ASN A 10 26.63 10.82 -9.27
N TRP A 11 25.90 10.21 -10.20
CA TRP A 11 24.42 10.19 -10.18
C TRP A 11 23.80 9.56 -8.90
N PRO A 12 24.42 8.56 -8.21
CA PRO A 12 23.91 8.08 -6.91
C PRO A 12 23.92 9.17 -5.84
N CYS A 13 24.91 10.06 -5.88
CA CYS A 13 25.04 11.18 -4.95
C CYS A 13 24.03 12.29 -5.26
N GLU A 14 23.77 12.54 -6.54
CA GLU A 14 22.69 13.43 -6.97
C GLU A 14 21.32 12.93 -6.48
N VAL A 15 21.07 11.63 -6.61
CA VAL A 15 19.85 10.99 -6.08
C VAL A 15 19.73 11.17 -4.56
N ALA A 16 20.79 10.90 -3.80
CA ALA A 16 20.78 11.05 -2.35
C ALA A 16 20.49 12.51 -1.93
N LEU A 17 21.09 13.48 -2.63
CA LEU A 17 20.83 14.90 -2.40
C LEU A 17 19.37 15.25 -2.70
N CYS A 18 18.85 14.80 -3.85
CA CYS A 18 17.48 15.06 -4.26
C CYS A 18 16.45 14.46 -3.30
N ILE A 19 16.67 13.23 -2.83
CA ILE A 19 15.80 12.56 -1.86
C ILE A 19 15.76 13.26 -0.50
N SER A 20 16.85 13.94 -0.14
CA SER A 20 16.94 14.72 1.09
C SER A 20 16.10 16.01 1.05
N ASN A 21 15.56 16.39 -0.11
CA ASN A 21 14.73 17.58 -0.23
C ASN A 21 13.41 17.42 0.57
N PRO A 22 13.13 18.29 1.56
CA PRO A 22 11.92 18.22 2.38
C PRO A 22 10.63 18.44 1.59
N ALA A 23 10.67 19.19 0.48
CA ALA A 23 9.52 19.38 -0.41
C ALA A 23 9.25 18.17 -1.32
N GLY A 24 10.16 17.20 -1.35
CA GLY A 24 10.05 15.96 -2.11
C GLY A 24 11.17 15.77 -3.13
N PRO A 25 11.41 14.53 -3.56
CA PRO A 25 12.59 14.15 -4.34
C PRO A 25 12.64 14.78 -5.74
N MET A 26 11.50 15.16 -6.31
CA MET A 26 11.40 15.82 -7.62
C MET A 26 10.91 17.28 -7.52
N ALA A 27 10.89 17.88 -6.33
CA ALA A 27 10.36 19.24 -6.15
C ALA A 27 11.25 20.31 -6.79
N VAL A 28 12.52 19.99 -7.04
CA VAL A 28 13.50 20.84 -7.73
C VAL A 28 13.75 20.29 -9.13
N GLY A 29 13.78 21.15 -10.14
CA GLY A 29 13.83 20.73 -11.54
C GLY A 29 15.05 19.88 -11.88
N GLU A 30 16.19 20.21 -11.29
CA GLU A 30 17.47 19.50 -11.41
C GLU A 30 17.39 18.06 -10.88
N CYS A 31 16.44 17.79 -9.98
CA CYS A 31 16.23 16.47 -9.39
C CYS A 31 15.32 15.54 -10.19
N VAL A 32 14.60 16.05 -11.20
CA VAL A 32 13.69 15.22 -12.00
C VAL A 32 14.45 14.11 -12.73
N ASN A 33 15.58 14.42 -13.36
CA ASN A 33 16.35 13.46 -14.16
C ASN A 33 17.07 12.40 -13.29
N PRO A 34 17.80 12.77 -12.21
CA PRO A 34 18.42 11.79 -11.32
C PRO A 34 17.42 10.81 -10.71
N ILE A 35 16.25 11.29 -10.27
CA ILE A 35 15.24 10.42 -9.65
C ILE A 35 14.55 9.53 -10.69
N LYS A 36 14.29 10.00 -11.91
CA LYS A 36 13.81 9.12 -12.99
C LYS A 36 14.80 8.00 -13.29
N LYS A 37 16.10 8.33 -13.34
CA LYS A 37 17.18 7.33 -13.51
C LYS A 37 17.19 6.32 -12.37
N LEU A 38 16.95 6.74 -11.12
CA LEU A 38 16.76 5.83 -9.99
C LEU A 38 15.60 4.87 -10.22
N TYR A 39 14.42 5.37 -10.64
CA TYR A 39 13.25 4.52 -10.86
C TYR A 39 13.50 3.47 -11.94
N GLU A 40 14.11 3.86 -13.06
CA GLU A 40 14.50 2.90 -14.12
C GLU A 40 15.52 1.88 -13.63
N HIS A 41 16.44 2.29 -12.76
CA HIS A 41 17.43 1.39 -12.16
C HIS A 41 16.75 0.34 -11.28
N LEU A 42 15.86 0.77 -10.38
CA LEU A 42 15.12 -0.10 -9.47
C LEU A 42 14.12 -1.01 -10.22
N ALA A 43 13.44 -0.48 -11.25
CA ALA A 43 12.51 -1.25 -12.09
C ALA A 43 13.20 -2.41 -12.82
N LYS A 44 14.51 -2.33 -13.05
CA LYS A 44 15.34 -3.41 -13.62
C LYS A 44 15.76 -4.44 -12.57
N GLY A 45 15.23 -4.37 -11.34
CA GLY A 45 15.58 -5.27 -10.23
C GLY A 45 16.99 -5.05 -9.68
N ARG A 46 17.60 -3.89 -9.96
CA ARG A 46 18.94 -3.58 -9.46
C ARG A 46 18.85 -3.08 -8.01
N GLY A 47 19.91 -3.31 -7.25
CA GLY A 47 20.02 -2.81 -5.88
C GLY A 47 20.11 -1.28 -5.80
N PHE A 48 20.08 -0.74 -4.59
CA PHE A 48 20.19 0.69 -4.39
C PHE A 48 21.55 1.23 -4.81
N PRO A 49 21.59 2.35 -5.57
CA PRO A 49 22.84 2.99 -5.93
C PRO A 49 23.47 3.59 -4.67
N MET A 50 24.71 3.23 -4.37
CA MET A 50 25.43 3.73 -3.20
C MET A 50 26.24 4.97 -3.57
N CYS A 51 26.07 6.05 -2.80
CA CYS A 51 26.95 7.22 -2.84
C CYS A 51 27.96 7.13 -1.70
N LYS A 52 29.27 7.15 -2.01
CA LYS A 52 30.34 7.11 -0.99
C LYS A 52 30.49 8.43 -0.19
N SER A 53 29.90 9.51 -0.69
CA SER A 53 29.99 10.87 -0.11
C SER A 53 28.72 11.31 0.62
N ALA A 54 27.69 10.47 0.67
CA ALA A 54 26.55 10.73 1.54
C ALA A 54 26.95 10.22 2.92
N ASP A 55 27.14 11.13 3.88
CA ASP A 55 27.61 10.85 5.25
C ASP A 55 26.61 10.04 6.11
N GLY A 56 25.89 9.09 5.51
CA GLY A 56 24.85 8.28 6.15
C GLY A 56 23.49 8.98 6.29
N HIS A 57 23.33 10.17 5.69
CA HIS A 57 22.10 10.96 5.86
C HIS A 57 20.87 10.38 5.17
N VAL A 58 21.05 9.54 4.14
CA VAL A 58 19.96 8.86 3.43
C VAL A 58 20.20 7.36 3.46
N GLN A 59 19.25 6.63 4.04
CA GLN A 59 19.29 5.17 4.11
C GLN A 59 18.08 4.59 3.39
N PHE A 60 18.30 3.83 2.33
CA PHE A 60 17.25 3.08 1.66
C PHE A 60 16.94 1.81 2.46
N THR A 61 15.66 1.58 2.75
CA THR A 61 15.24 0.47 3.63
C THR A 61 14.49 -0.60 2.88
N ARG A 62 13.57 -0.22 1.98
CA ARG A 62 12.73 -1.17 1.25
C ARG A 62 12.34 -0.60 -0.10
N TYR A 63 12.30 -1.45 -1.13
CA TYR A 63 11.55 -1.15 -2.34
C TYR A 63 10.69 -2.35 -2.69
N GLY A 64 9.59 -2.12 -3.41
CA GLY A 64 8.71 -3.19 -3.82
C GLY A 64 7.50 -2.66 -4.58
N MET A 65 6.51 -3.53 -4.75
CA MET A 65 5.23 -3.17 -5.33
C MET A 65 4.11 -3.42 -4.32
N GLU A 66 3.19 -2.47 -4.24
CA GLU A 66 1.94 -2.57 -3.50
C GLU A 66 0.84 -2.08 -4.44
N PHE A 67 0.03 -3.01 -4.93
CA PHE A 67 -0.96 -2.72 -5.98
C PHE A 67 -2.25 -2.12 -5.44
N GLN A 68 -2.58 -2.38 -4.17
CA GLN A 68 -3.84 -1.98 -3.55
C GLN A 68 -3.63 -0.71 -2.72
N GLU A 69 -4.60 0.18 -2.80
CA GLU A 69 -4.72 1.35 -1.93
C GLU A 69 -5.20 0.94 -0.54
N ASP A 70 -5.11 1.91 0.38
CA ASP A 70 -5.80 1.80 1.64
C ASP A 70 -7.30 2.00 1.41
N CYS A 71 -8.10 1.31 2.21
CA CYS A 71 -9.54 1.39 2.07
C CYS A 71 -10.04 2.82 2.34
N PRO A 72 -11.02 3.31 1.57
CA PRO A 72 -11.52 4.66 1.74
C PRO A 72 -12.17 4.85 3.13
N GLU A 73 -12.25 6.10 3.58
CA GLU A 73 -12.86 6.40 4.87
C GLU A 73 -14.29 5.84 4.98
N GLY A 74 -14.65 5.38 6.18
CA GLY A 74 -15.94 4.76 6.44
C GLY A 74 -16.06 3.31 5.95
N THR A 75 -14.97 2.73 5.45
CA THR A 75 -14.89 1.29 5.16
C THR A 75 -13.85 0.61 6.06
N ARG A 76 -14.04 -0.69 6.31
CA ARG A 76 -13.11 -1.51 7.08
C ARG A 76 -12.30 -2.39 6.14
N THR A 77 -10.99 -2.42 6.31
CA THR A 77 -10.14 -3.39 5.62
C THR A 77 -10.45 -4.80 6.10
N VAL A 78 -10.80 -5.68 5.16
CA VAL A 78 -10.92 -7.12 5.36
C VAL A 78 -10.04 -7.85 4.34
N TYR A 79 -9.71 -9.09 4.63
CA TYR A 79 -8.90 -9.92 3.74
C TYR A 79 -9.74 -11.10 3.28
N ARG A 80 -9.70 -11.38 1.99
CA ARG A 80 -10.23 -12.62 1.47
C ARG A 80 -9.15 -13.69 1.60
N ASP A 81 -9.41 -14.69 2.44
CA ASP A 81 -8.56 -15.88 2.53
C ASP A 81 -8.84 -16.73 1.29
N ASP A 82 -7.91 -16.79 0.35
CA ASP A 82 -7.98 -17.79 -0.70
C ASP A 82 -7.67 -19.15 -0.05
N ASP A 83 -8.71 -19.98 0.12
CA ASP A 83 -8.61 -21.36 0.62
C ASP A 83 -7.88 -22.20 -0.43
N GLU A 84 -6.56 -22.07 -0.51
CA GLU A 84 -5.75 -23.11 -1.15
C GLU A 84 -4.30 -23.02 -0.68
N GLY A 85 -3.76 -24.15 -0.22
CA GLY A 85 -2.46 -24.34 0.41
C GLY A 85 -1.23 -24.07 -0.49
N HIS A 86 -1.24 -22.98 -1.25
CA HIS A 86 -0.10 -22.45 -1.96
C HIS A 86 0.46 -21.28 -1.15
N ARG A 87 1.73 -21.39 -0.76
CA ARG A 87 2.48 -20.44 0.10
C ARG A 87 2.73 -19.05 -0.54
N SER A 88 1.76 -18.51 -1.28
CA SER A 88 1.73 -17.12 -1.69
C SER A 88 0.30 -16.59 -1.66
N SER A 89 -0.36 -16.69 -0.51
CA SER A 89 -1.60 -15.98 -0.22
C SER A 89 -1.35 -14.48 -0.34
N ARG A 90 -1.50 -13.92 -1.54
CA ARG A 90 -1.80 -12.51 -1.69
C ARG A 90 -3.21 -12.35 -1.18
N ASN A 91 -3.39 -12.28 0.14
CA ASN A 91 -4.66 -11.95 0.76
C ASN A 91 -5.17 -10.68 0.09
N MET A 92 -6.17 -10.82 -0.78
CA MET A 92 -6.69 -9.69 -1.54
C MET A 92 -7.33 -8.75 -0.51
N ARG A 93 -6.79 -7.53 -0.40
CA ARG A 93 -7.40 -6.52 0.45
C ARG A 93 -8.76 -6.16 -0.15
N MET A 94 -9.78 -6.25 0.68
CA MET A 94 -11.14 -5.82 0.36
C MET A 94 -11.57 -4.74 1.33
N CYS A 95 -12.48 -3.88 0.88
CA CYS A 95 -13.05 -2.81 1.65
C CYS A 95 -14.51 -3.14 1.96
N GLU A 96 -14.79 -3.34 3.24
CA GLU A 96 -16.10 -3.69 3.76
C GLU A 96 -16.85 -2.43 4.20
N LYS A 97 -18.11 -2.30 3.77
CA LYS A 97 -19.02 -1.23 4.16
C LYS A 97 -20.28 -1.81 4.79
N PHE A 98 -20.67 -1.24 5.93
CA PHE A 98 -21.94 -1.57 6.58
C PHE A 98 -23.00 -0.52 6.21
N ILE A 99 -24.10 -0.98 5.62
CA ILE A 99 -25.21 -0.14 5.18
C ILE A 99 -26.42 -0.44 6.08
N PRO A 100 -26.75 0.43 7.05
CA PRO A 100 -27.92 0.26 7.90
C PRO A 100 -29.21 0.25 7.07
N ILE A 101 -30.08 -0.73 7.33
CA ILE A 101 -31.41 -0.78 6.72
C ILE A 101 -32.43 -0.15 7.66
N LYS A 102 -33.32 0.68 7.11
CA LYS A 102 -34.41 1.32 7.87
C LYS A 102 -35.70 0.52 7.66
N GLY A 103 -36.38 0.15 8.75
CA GLY A 103 -37.63 -0.62 8.72
C GLY A 103 -37.44 -2.09 9.11
N GLY A 104 -38.56 -2.78 9.35
CA GLY A 104 -38.55 -4.18 9.77
C GLY A 104 -37.93 -5.09 8.71
N PHE A 105 -36.86 -5.80 9.07
CA PHE A 105 -36.23 -6.80 8.22
C PHE A 105 -36.98 -8.13 8.37
N SER A 106 -37.77 -8.50 7.37
CA SER A 106 -38.40 -9.83 7.29
C SER A 106 -37.37 -10.85 6.85
N VAL A 107 -37.07 -11.79 7.76
CA VAL A 107 -36.04 -12.80 7.60
C VAL A 107 -36.51 -13.92 6.67
N GLY A 108 -36.29 -13.74 5.36
CA GLY A 108 -36.38 -14.84 4.40
C GLY A 108 -35.02 -15.45 4.04
N GLY A 109 -33.92 -14.78 4.41
CA GLY A 109 -32.54 -15.18 4.09
C GLY A 109 -31.76 -15.63 5.32
N ALA A 110 -30.93 -16.65 5.16
CA ALA A 110 -30.14 -17.25 6.24
C ALA A 110 -29.31 -16.22 6.99
N PHE A 111 -29.54 -16.07 8.29
CA PHE A 111 -28.65 -15.34 9.18
C PHE A 111 -27.42 -16.19 9.47
N SER A 112 -26.25 -15.80 8.96
CA SER A 112 -24.97 -16.28 9.48
C SER A 112 -24.73 -15.59 10.82
N ASN A 113 -25.08 -16.27 11.92
CA ASN A 113 -24.68 -15.84 13.25
C ASN A 113 -23.16 -16.03 13.33
N GLY A 114 -22.41 -14.92 13.28
CA GLY A 114 -20.95 -14.95 13.17
C GLY A 114 -20.31 -15.82 14.25
N SER A 115 -19.60 -16.86 13.80
CA SER A 115 -18.51 -17.53 14.55
C SER A 115 -17.62 -18.40 13.67
N ASN A 116 -17.99 -18.68 12.41
CA ASN A 116 -17.07 -19.28 11.44
C ASN A 116 -17.33 -18.64 10.08
N GLY A 117 -16.28 -18.13 9.46
CA GLY A 117 -16.26 -17.67 8.07
C GLY A 117 -16.40 -18.83 7.08
N GLY A 118 -17.51 -19.57 7.20
CA GLY A 118 -17.89 -20.62 6.27
C GLY A 118 -18.67 -20.00 5.12
N ARG A 119 -18.01 -19.94 3.96
CA ARG A 119 -18.59 -19.58 2.66
C ARG A 119 -19.91 -20.33 2.46
N ASN A 120 -20.97 -19.61 2.11
CA ASN A 120 -22.03 -20.19 1.31
C ASN A 120 -21.61 -19.96 -0.14
N ASP A 121 -21.61 -21.02 -0.96
CA ASP A 121 -21.22 -20.99 -2.39
C ASP A 121 -22.19 -20.18 -3.29
N ASN A 122 -22.99 -19.29 -2.70
CA ASN A 122 -23.82 -18.31 -3.37
C ASN A 122 -23.19 -16.92 -3.19
N ASP A 123 -22.09 -16.66 -3.89
CA ASP A 123 -21.33 -15.40 -3.87
C ASP A 123 -22.16 -14.15 -4.31
N ASP A 124 -23.41 -14.32 -4.76
CA ASP A 124 -24.31 -13.24 -5.18
C ASP A 124 -25.39 -12.86 -4.12
N LEU A 125 -25.47 -13.56 -2.99
CA LEU A 125 -26.46 -13.19 -1.97
C LEU A 125 -25.94 -12.09 -1.03
N PRO A 126 -26.72 -11.02 -0.80
CA PRO A 126 -26.34 -9.96 0.13
C PRO A 126 -26.16 -10.53 1.54
N VAL A 127 -24.97 -10.33 2.10
CA VAL A 127 -24.69 -10.68 3.50
C VAL A 127 -25.37 -9.66 4.40
N PHE A 128 -26.24 -10.12 5.29
CA PHE A 128 -26.90 -9.29 6.29
C PHE A 128 -26.37 -9.61 7.68
N GLU A 129 -25.96 -8.58 8.41
CA GLU A 129 -25.45 -8.70 9.77
C GLU A 129 -26.10 -7.67 10.68
N TYR A 130 -26.02 -7.88 11.99
CA TYR A 130 -26.29 -6.82 12.96
C TYR A 130 -24.98 -6.30 13.54
N ARG A 131 -24.92 -4.99 13.80
CA ARG A 131 -23.81 -4.33 14.49
C ARG A 131 -24.33 -3.49 15.64
N MET A 132 -23.57 -3.45 16.72
CA MET A 132 -23.85 -2.56 17.84
C MET A 132 -23.38 -1.15 17.47
N VAL A 133 -24.32 -0.22 17.31
CA VAL A 133 -24.04 1.19 17.03
C VAL A 133 -24.60 2.01 18.19
N ASN A 134 -23.74 2.69 18.94
CA ASN A 134 -24.13 3.47 20.13
C ASN A 134 -24.97 2.68 21.16
N GLY A 135 -24.71 1.37 21.30
CA GLY A 135 -25.44 0.50 22.23
C GLY A 135 -26.77 -0.07 21.69
N GLU A 136 -27.19 0.33 20.49
CA GLU A 136 -28.37 -0.22 19.82
C GLU A 136 -27.96 -1.29 18.80
N ARG A 137 -28.77 -2.35 18.69
CA ARG A 137 -28.59 -3.39 17.66
C ARG A 137 -29.17 -2.89 16.34
N VAL A 138 -28.29 -2.52 15.42
CA VAL A 138 -28.65 -2.05 14.07
C VAL A 138 -28.44 -3.19 13.08
N TYR A 139 -29.46 -3.50 12.29
CA TYR A 139 -29.36 -4.44 11.17
C TYR A 139 -28.91 -3.70 9.90
N GLY A 140 -28.08 -4.35 9.10
CA GLY A 140 -27.56 -3.77 7.88
C GLY A 140 -27.03 -4.81 6.91
N GLN A 141 -26.90 -4.38 5.67
CA GLN A 141 -26.19 -5.13 4.65
C GLN A 141 -24.69 -4.88 4.79
N VAL A 142 -23.90 -5.94 4.66
CA VAL A 142 -22.45 -5.88 4.53
C VAL A 142 -22.12 -6.02 3.05
N VAL A 143 -21.43 -5.02 2.51
CA VAL A 143 -20.95 -5.01 1.13
C VAL A 143 -19.44 -5.02 1.17
N THR A 144 -18.82 -5.94 0.45
CA THR A 144 -17.36 -6.03 0.30
C THR A 144 -17.00 -5.73 -1.15
N GLU A 145 -16.09 -4.79 -1.35
CA GLU A 145 -15.57 -4.43 -2.66
C GLU A 145 -14.06 -4.63 -2.69
N ALA A 146 -13.49 -4.90 -3.86
CA ALA A 146 -12.03 -4.95 -4.00
C ALA A 146 -11.42 -3.59 -3.63
N ALA A 147 -10.28 -3.59 -2.94
CA ALA A 147 -9.58 -2.34 -2.65
C ALA A 147 -9.20 -1.61 -3.95
N PRO A 148 -9.22 -0.26 -3.96
CA PRO A 148 -8.81 0.50 -5.14
C PRO A 148 -7.39 0.13 -5.56
N ILE A 149 -7.11 0.20 -6.87
CA ILE A 149 -5.79 -0.14 -7.40
C ILE A 149 -4.96 1.14 -7.55
N ARG A 150 -3.74 1.13 -7.02
CA ARG A 150 -2.78 2.23 -7.14
C ARG A 150 -2.37 2.42 -8.58
N ALA A 151 -2.46 3.66 -9.06
CA ALA A 151 -1.90 4.04 -10.37
C ALA A 151 -0.37 3.86 -10.42
N LYS A 152 0.29 4.02 -9.26
CA LYS A 152 1.74 3.93 -9.06
C LYS A 152 2.03 2.89 -7.99
N PRO A 153 2.15 1.60 -8.35
CA PRO A 153 2.27 0.53 -7.37
C PRO A 153 3.69 0.40 -6.81
N SER A 154 4.70 0.96 -7.47
CA SER A 154 6.07 0.84 -7.01
C SER A 154 6.33 1.80 -5.88
N TYR A 155 7.00 1.34 -4.82
CA TYR A 155 7.36 2.18 -3.69
C TYR A 155 8.80 2.01 -3.25
N LEU A 156 9.29 3.06 -2.59
CA LEU A 156 10.62 3.17 -2.03
C LEU A 156 10.49 3.78 -0.65
N ASP A 157 10.83 2.99 0.35
CA ASP A 157 11.00 3.42 1.74
C ASP A 157 12.45 3.82 1.96
N TYR A 158 12.62 4.99 2.56
CA TYR A 158 13.92 5.55 2.86
C TYR A 158 13.86 6.38 4.15
N VAL A 159 15.02 6.56 4.78
CA VAL A 159 15.18 7.37 5.98
C VAL A 159 16.09 8.54 5.64
N VAL A 160 15.64 9.76 5.94
CA VAL A 160 16.45 10.99 5.81
C VAL A 160 16.57 11.62 7.18
N GLN A 161 17.79 11.77 7.70
CA GLN A 161 18.03 12.40 9.02
C GLN A 161 17.18 11.79 10.16
N GLY A 162 16.84 10.51 10.08
CA GLY A 162 16.00 9.81 11.06
C GLY A 162 14.51 9.75 10.71
N ASP A 163 14.04 10.52 9.73
CA ASP A 163 12.64 10.52 9.29
C ASP A 163 12.39 9.46 8.23
N SER A 164 11.51 8.50 8.53
CA SER A 164 11.05 7.51 7.55
C SER A 164 10.07 8.14 6.56
N ARG A 165 10.31 7.90 5.27
CA ARG A 165 9.49 8.41 4.17
C ARG A 165 9.27 7.32 3.13
N ARG A 166 8.13 7.40 2.46
CA ARG A 166 7.77 6.54 1.32
C ARG A 166 7.53 7.38 0.08
N LEU A 167 8.10 6.94 -1.02
CA LEU A 167 7.90 7.50 -2.35
C LEU A 167 7.23 6.47 -3.26
N TRP A 168 6.24 6.92 -4.03
CA TRP A 168 5.50 6.09 -4.99
C TRP A 168 5.80 6.51 -6.43
N TRP A 169 5.99 5.56 -7.35
CA TRP A 169 6.20 5.83 -8.80
C TRP A 169 5.52 4.83 -9.74
#